data_AF-A0A098S2H8-F1
#
_entry.id   AF-A0A098S2H8-F1
#
_cell.length_a   1.000
_cell.length_b   1.000
_cell.length_c   1.000
_cell.angle_alpha   90.00
_cell.angle_beta   90.00
_cell.angle_gamma   90.00
#
_symmetry.space_group_name_H-M   'P 1'
#
loop_
_entity.id
_entity.type
_entity.pdbx_description
1 polymer ?
#
loop_
_entity_poly.entity_id
_entity_poly.type
_entity_poly.pdbx_seq_one_letter_code
_entity_poly.pdbx_strand_id
1 'polypeptide(L)'
;MLTRSETIADRYTVLFFIKHGDHAETYRVKDEEGKVGFLKLFHLTKLHRTQFDGERNIKEIEFLKSVKHPNIVQYRDSGEWVKGNQRFAYLVLDFISGETLEERLKRAHTLTSYEVKQIVTPVLNGLKYLHSRSQPLVHNDINHQNIMLDLSGNIPIPKIIDFGYARAFHNSTKVYYRQGLNPYYLAPECFNSIFSPQSDLFSVGALMFHLLTGLPPWFVDLSDYKKNNTDLEEVVLEARKKKLKIPYLSNSTVPSPDKDQLLAIAKKAMETDINYRFQSAEAMLRAIEGDFSNEASHPSSSPPSSEVESESKAKKAGGGFNEIAGMDELKEVLYHDVIRALEEKELYEEYGLTIPNGMLLYGPPGCGKSFFAQKLAEEVGYNYVEVKPSELASIYVHGSQEKIGKLFDEARKNAPTILNFEEFDALVPNRDSHAGNHQSGEVNEFLAQLNNCGKEGIFVIATTNQPGLIDPAVLRAGRIDKIFFVPPPDFKARKELFKLLLKKRPLDFGIDFDLLAEKTENYVAIDIEHLVNEASREALKSRSKITQDILLGTIQKTRPSVRLSEIQKYEQIKGVLEGQDQRPSRPRIGFRTD
;
A
#
# COMPACT_ATOMS: atom_id res chain seq x y z
N MET A 1 7.64 26.12 -39.43
CA MET A 1 7.06 25.03 -40.22
C MET A 1 7.65 25.01 -41.63
N LEU A 2 8.28 23.90 -41.98
CA LEU A 2 8.85 23.64 -43.30
C LEU A 2 7.77 23.05 -44.22
N THR A 3 7.82 23.39 -45.51
CA THR A 3 6.92 22.83 -46.51
C THR A 3 7.44 21.50 -47.07
N ARG A 4 6.53 20.72 -47.68
CA ARG A 4 6.89 19.45 -48.33
C ARG A 4 7.93 19.72 -49.43
N SER A 5 8.90 18.81 -49.54
CA SER A 5 10.05 18.89 -50.44
C SER A 5 11.13 19.91 -50.09
N GLU A 6 11.02 20.64 -48.97
CA GLU A 6 12.16 21.38 -48.44
C GLU A 6 13.25 20.42 -47.93
N THR A 7 14.51 20.84 -48.08
CA THR A 7 15.67 20.05 -47.65
C THR A 7 16.26 20.62 -46.36
N ILE A 8 16.62 19.73 -45.44
CA ILE A 8 17.27 20.04 -44.16
C ILE A 8 18.71 19.54 -44.25
N ALA A 9 19.66 20.42 -43.95
CA ALA A 9 21.10 20.16 -43.97
C ALA A 9 21.59 19.49 -45.27
N ASP A 10 20.96 19.79 -46.41
CA ASP A 10 21.22 19.22 -47.73
C ASP A 10 21.16 17.69 -47.83
N ARG A 11 20.69 17.00 -46.78
CA ARG A 11 20.69 15.54 -46.66
C ARG A 11 19.30 14.94 -46.54
N TYR A 12 18.35 15.70 -46.00
CA TYR A 12 17.03 15.17 -45.64
C TYR A 12 15.92 15.98 -46.31
N THR A 13 15.12 15.33 -47.14
CA THR A 13 13.97 15.94 -47.80
C THR A 13 12.70 15.72 -46.97
N VAL A 14 11.98 16.79 -46.66
CA VAL A 14 10.72 16.74 -45.90
C VAL A 14 9.62 16.09 -46.73
N LEU A 15 9.09 14.96 -46.25
CA LEU A 15 7.96 14.28 -46.86
C LEU A 15 6.62 14.77 -46.29
N PHE A 16 6.54 14.85 -44.96
CA PHE A 16 5.32 15.18 -44.25
C PHE A 16 5.62 15.81 -42.88
N PHE A 17 4.81 16.77 -42.47
CA PHE A 17 4.87 17.34 -41.13
C PHE A 17 4.04 16.49 -40.16
N ILE A 18 4.59 16.15 -39.00
CA ILE A 18 3.93 15.28 -38.02
C ILE A 18 3.27 16.13 -36.94
N LYS A 19 4.05 16.86 -36.14
CA LYS A 19 3.56 17.62 -34.97
C LYS A 19 4.44 18.83 -34.66
N HIS A 20 3.80 19.87 -34.11
CA HIS A 20 4.46 21.01 -33.47
C HIS A 20 4.47 20.79 -31.95
N GLY A 21 5.64 20.86 -31.33
CA GLY A 21 5.80 20.96 -29.89
C GLY A 21 6.36 22.32 -29.49
N ASP A 22 6.47 22.57 -28.18
CA ASP A 22 6.85 23.90 -27.64
C ASP A 22 8.23 24.37 -28.12
N HIS A 23 9.17 23.42 -28.28
CA HIS A 23 10.57 23.71 -28.61
C HIS A 23 11.07 23.00 -29.88
N ALA A 24 10.25 22.15 -30.51
CA ALA A 24 10.65 21.37 -31.67
C ALA A 24 9.49 21.10 -32.64
N GLU A 25 9.82 20.98 -33.92
CA GLU A 25 8.93 20.53 -34.97
C GLU A 25 9.35 19.12 -35.41
N THR A 26 8.39 18.25 -35.71
CA THR A 26 8.67 16.85 -36.09
C THR A 26 8.18 16.56 -37.50
N TYR A 27 8.98 15.81 -38.26
CA TYR A 27 8.79 15.57 -39.68
C TYR A 27 9.09 14.11 -40.03
N ARG A 28 8.36 13.60 -41.01
CA ARG A 28 8.78 12.43 -41.77
C ARG A 28 9.70 12.92 -42.89
N VAL A 29 10.91 12.39 -42.95
CA VAL A 29 11.92 12.77 -43.94
C VAL A 29 12.41 11.57 -44.73
N LYS A 30 13.08 11.83 -45.84
CA LYS A 30 13.77 10.85 -46.68
C LYS A 30 15.21 11.30 -46.83
N ASP A 31 16.17 10.40 -46.62
CA ASP A 31 17.59 10.68 -46.88
C ASP A 31 17.94 10.55 -48.38
N GLU A 32 19.20 10.79 -48.72
CA GLU A 32 19.73 10.73 -50.10
C GLU A 32 19.58 9.34 -50.73
N GLU A 33 19.71 8.27 -49.94
CA GLU A 33 19.53 6.86 -50.37
C GLU A 33 18.06 6.48 -50.50
N GLY A 34 17.19 7.32 -49.97
CA GLY A 34 15.77 7.19 -50.05
C GLY A 34 15.09 6.45 -48.91
N LYS A 35 15.81 6.21 -47.82
CA LYS A 35 15.31 5.63 -46.60
C LYS A 35 14.52 6.67 -45.80
N VAL A 36 13.38 6.25 -45.29
CA VAL A 36 12.48 7.11 -44.52
C VAL A 36 12.94 7.20 -43.07
N GLY A 37 13.04 8.40 -42.51
CA GLY A 37 13.37 8.68 -41.12
C GLY A 37 12.35 9.59 -40.43
N PHE A 38 12.39 9.58 -39.10
CA PHE A 38 11.69 10.56 -38.26
C PHE A 38 12.68 11.64 -37.84
N LEU A 39 12.41 12.91 -38.16
CA LEU A 39 13.29 14.03 -37.84
C LEU A 39 12.61 14.96 -36.83
N LYS A 40 13.28 15.20 -35.71
CA LYS A 40 12.93 16.23 -34.71
C LYS A 40 13.86 17.42 -34.91
N LEU A 41 13.28 18.59 -35.19
CA LEU A 41 13.99 19.84 -35.46
C LEU A 41 13.81 20.79 -34.28
N PHE A 42 14.87 20.98 -33.50
CA PHE A 42 14.89 21.79 -32.31
C PHE A 42 15.20 23.26 -32.64
N HIS A 43 14.40 24.16 -32.08
CA HIS A 43 14.69 25.59 -32.08
C HIS A 43 15.60 25.92 -30.89
N LEU A 44 16.90 26.11 -31.15
CA LEU A 44 17.89 26.28 -30.07
C LEU A 44 17.58 27.45 -29.13
N THR A 45 16.99 28.53 -29.64
CA THR A 45 16.60 29.71 -28.83
C THR A 45 15.39 29.48 -27.93
N LYS A 46 14.59 28.44 -28.21
CA LYS A 46 13.41 28.11 -27.42
C LYS A 46 13.70 27.06 -26.35
N LEU A 47 14.80 26.30 -26.45
CA LEU A 47 15.11 25.23 -25.52
C LEU A 47 15.43 25.76 -24.11
N HIS A 48 14.93 25.07 -23.10
CA HIS A 48 15.23 25.40 -21.71
C HIS A 48 16.66 24.97 -21.34
N ARG A 49 17.35 25.77 -20.51
CA ARG A 49 18.75 25.52 -20.11
C ARG A 49 19.02 24.11 -19.57
N THR A 50 18.04 23.45 -18.95
CA THR A 50 18.20 22.10 -18.39
C THR A 50 18.26 21.00 -19.44
N GLN A 51 17.84 21.29 -20.68
CA GLN A 51 17.87 20.35 -21.81
C GLN A 51 19.25 20.26 -22.45
N PHE A 52 20.18 21.14 -22.07
CA PHE A 52 21.58 21.08 -22.47
C PHE A 52 22.43 20.38 -21.40
N ASP A 53 23.48 19.70 -21.84
CA ASP A 53 24.54 19.19 -20.97
C ASP A 53 25.59 20.26 -20.65
N GLY A 54 26.68 19.87 -19.98
CA GLY A 54 27.77 20.78 -19.62
C GLY A 54 28.52 21.37 -20.81
N GLU A 55 28.46 20.72 -21.97
CA GLU A 55 29.14 21.12 -23.21
C GLU A 55 28.21 21.88 -24.16
N ARG A 56 26.97 22.16 -23.72
CA ARG A 56 25.88 22.78 -24.52
C ARG A 56 25.36 21.89 -25.65
N ASN A 57 25.56 20.58 -25.59
CA ASN A 57 24.88 19.64 -26.46
C ASN A 57 23.47 19.36 -25.94
N ILE A 58 22.55 19.03 -26.83
CA ILE A 58 21.18 18.66 -26.45
C ILE A 58 21.21 17.26 -25.81
N LYS A 59 20.85 17.17 -24.52
CA LYS A 59 20.88 15.92 -23.75
C LYS A 59 20.13 14.78 -24.42
N GLU A 60 18.95 15.05 -24.98
CA GLU A 60 18.13 14.06 -25.67
C GLU A 60 18.90 13.38 -26.81
N ILE A 61 19.65 14.16 -27.60
CA ILE A 61 20.46 13.65 -28.71
C ILE A 61 21.60 12.77 -28.17
N GLU A 62 22.33 13.24 -27.17
CA GLU A 62 23.47 12.51 -26.60
C GLU A 62 23.06 11.21 -25.93
N PHE A 63 21.91 11.20 -25.24
CA PHE A 63 21.37 9.98 -24.68
C PHE A 63 21.02 8.96 -25.76
N LEU A 64 20.30 9.39 -26.80
CA LEU A 64 19.89 8.50 -27.90
C LEU A 64 21.07 7.97 -28.73
N LYS A 65 22.15 8.76 -28.91
CA LYS A 65 23.40 8.27 -29.51
C LYS A 65 24.02 7.10 -28.74
N SER A 66 23.87 7.12 -27.41
CA SER A 66 24.50 6.14 -26.51
C SER A 66 23.64 4.89 -26.24
N VAL A 67 22.44 4.81 -26.81
CA VAL A 67 21.43 3.79 -26.53
C VAL A 67 21.17 2.94 -27.77
N LYS A 68 21.19 1.61 -27.60
CA LYS A 68 20.87 0.65 -28.66
C LYS A 68 20.10 -0.53 -28.05
N HIS A 69 18.81 -0.58 -28.28
CA HIS A 69 17.93 -1.63 -27.75
C HIS A 69 16.70 -1.81 -28.68
N PRO A 70 16.22 -3.05 -28.93
CA PRO A 70 15.08 -3.29 -29.83
C PRO A 70 13.80 -2.56 -29.42
N ASN A 71 13.60 -2.32 -28.12
CA ASN A 71 12.42 -1.65 -27.55
C ASN A 71 12.62 -0.16 -27.26
N ILE A 72 13.66 0.45 -27.83
CA ILE A 72 13.89 1.89 -27.78
C ILE A 72 14.04 2.38 -29.22
N VAL A 73 13.57 3.60 -29.49
CA VAL A 73 13.78 4.23 -30.79
C VAL A 73 15.26 4.35 -31.11
N GLN A 74 15.63 3.99 -32.34
CA GLN A 74 17.04 3.94 -32.75
C GLN A 74 17.48 5.28 -33.33
N TYR A 75 18.59 5.79 -32.81
CA TYR A 75 19.30 6.94 -33.37
C TYR A 75 19.88 6.62 -34.75
N ARG A 76 19.79 7.57 -35.69
CA ARG A 76 20.43 7.51 -37.01
C ARG A 76 21.47 8.61 -37.21
N ASP A 77 21.06 9.86 -37.08
CA ASP A 77 21.92 11.03 -37.35
C ASP A 77 21.47 12.23 -36.50
N SER A 78 22.35 13.20 -36.35
CA SER A 78 22.03 14.50 -35.76
C SER A 78 23.04 15.54 -36.20
N GLY A 79 22.64 16.80 -36.16
CA GLY A 79 23.53 17.89 -36.50
C GLY A 79 22.90 19.25 -36.27
N GLU A 80 23.62 20.29 -36.68
CA GLU A 80 23.11 21.65 -36.69
C GLU A 80 22.70 22.05 -38.11
N TRP A 81 21.69 22.90 -38.20
CA TRP A 81 21.22 23.44 -39.45
C TRP A 81 20.86 24.92 -39.28
N VAL A 82 21.30 25.74 -40.24
CA VAL A 82 21.02 27.17 -40.24
C VAL A 82 20.06 27.48 -41.37
N LYS A 83 18.92 28.10 -41.04
CA LYS A 83 17.94 28.57 -42.03
C LYS A 83 17.68 30.06 -41.80
N GLY A 84 18.09 30.89 -42.76
CA GLY A 84 18.07 32.35 -42.60
C GLY A 84 18.94 32.77 -41.40
N ASN A 85 18.38 33.57 -40.48
CA ASN A 85 19.07 34.02 -39.26
C ASN A 85 18.81 33.11 -38.04
N GLN A 86 18.23 31.93 -38.22
CA GLN A 86 17.90 31.02 -37.12
C GLN A 86 18.77 29.77 -37.16
N ARG A 87 19.26 29.37 -35.98
CA ARG A 87 20.00 28.11 -35.77
C ARG A 87 19.09 27.05 -35.20
N PHE A 88 19.16 25.87 -35.80
CA PHE A 88 18.42 24.69 -35.42
C PHE A 88 19.40 23.56 -35.13
N ALA A 89 18.98 22.62 -34.29
CA ALA A 89 19.58 21.30 -34.26
C ALA A 89 18.55 20.28 -34.77
N TYR A 90 19.00 19.26 -35.47
CA TYR A 90 18.13 18.19 -35.94
C TYR A 90 18.59 16.85 -35.35
N LEU A 91 17.62 15.99 -35.06
CA LEU A 91 17.79 14.61 -34.62
C LEU A 91 17.00 13.71 -35.55
N VAL A 92 17.66 12.74 -36.15
CA VAL A 92 17.06 11.74 -37.04
C VAL A 92 17.05 10.39 -36.35
N LEU A 93 15.86 9.81 -36.30
CA LEU A 93 15.56 8.50 -35.73
C LEU A 93 15.01 7.56 -36.79
N ASP A 94 15.01 6.27 -36.48
CA ASP A 94 14.24 5.30 -37.26
C ASP A 94 12.77 5.72 -37.37
N PHE A 95 12.23 5.69 -38.59
CA PHE A 95 10.80 5.83 -38.78
C PHE A 95 10.12 4.53 -38.39
N ILE A 96 9.27 4.58 -37.36
CA ILE A 96 8.49 3.44 -36.89
C ILE A 96 7.18 3.40 -37.69
N SER A 97 6.91 2.26 -38.34
CA SER A 97 5.72 2.08 -39.15
C SER A 97 4.59 1.51 -38.31
N GLY A 98 3.87 2.37 -37.59
CA GLY A 98 2.73 1.95 -36.77
C GLY A 98 2.05 3.11 -36.06
N GLU A 99 1.58 2.87 -34.85
CA GLU A 99 0.74 3.81 -34.08
C GLU A 99 1.21 3.92 -32.63
N THR A 100 0.87 5.02 -31.96
CA THR A 100 1.09 5.20 -30.53
C THR A 100 0.04 4.44 -29.70
N LEU A 101 0.34 4.16 -28.42
CA LEU A 101 -0.67 3.60 -27.52
C LEU A 101 -1.86 4.54 -27.31
N GLU A 102 -1.68 5.86 -27.42
CA GLU A 102 -2.79 6.82 -27.44
C GLU A 102 -3.78 6.56 -28.58
N GLU A 103 -3.27 6.39 -29.80
CA GLU A 103 -4.09 6.11 -30.98
C GLU A 103 -4.78 4.74 -30.87
N ARG A 104 -4.07 3.75 -30.32
CA ARG A 104 -4.63 2.43 -30.03
C ARG A 104 -5.78 2.50 -29.01
N LEU A 105 -5.58 3.23 -27.90
CA LEU A 105 -6.58 3.40 -26.84
C LEU A 105 -7.82 4.16 -27.31
N LYS A 106 -7.67 5.19 -28.15
CA LYS A 106 -8.81 5.90 -28.75
C LYS A 106 -9.75 4.98 -29.54
N ARG A 107 -9.23 3.89 -30.11
CA ARG A 107 -10.02 2.91 -30.87
C ARG A 107 -10.56 1.79 -29.98
N ALA A 108 -9.69 1.19 -29.17
CA ALA A 108 -10.02 -0.01 -28.40
C ALA A 108 -10.69 0.28 -27.05
N HIS A 109 -10.56 1.51 -26.52
CA HIS A 109 -10.92 1.95 -25.16
C HIS A 109 -10.16 1.22 -24.04
N THR A 110 -10.04 -0.11 -24.10
CA THR A 110 -9.24 -0.96 -23.20
C THR A 110 -8.52 -2.05 -23.97
N LEU A 111 -7.47 -2.60 -23.37
CA LEU A 111 -6.74 -3.76 -23.90
C LEU A 111 -6.91 -4.99 -23.01
N THR A 112 -6.80 -6.16 -23.62
CA THR A 112 -6.83 -7.44 -22.90
C THR A 112 -5.56 -7.64 -22.07
N SER A 113 -5.61 -8.48 -21.04
CA SER A 113 -4.43 -8.81 -20.21
C SER A 113 -3.25 -9.33 -21.04
N TYR A 114 -3.53 -10.08 -22.11
CA TYR A 114 -2.51 -10.58 -23.03
C TYR A 114 -1.84 -9.44 -23.83
N GLU A 115 -2.64 -8.55 -24.43
CA GLU A 115 -2.11 -7.37 -25.14
C GLU A 115 -1.29 -6.48 -24.20
N VAL A 116 -1.76 -6.25 -22.96
CA VAL A 116 -1.02 -5.48 -21.95
C VAL A 116 0.31 -6.13 -21.63
N LYS A 117 0.37 -7.46 -21.41
CA LYS A 117 1.63 -8.19 -21.21
C LYS A 117 2.58 -8.04 -22.40
N GLN A 118 2.07 -8.18 -23.64
CA GLN A 118 2.86 -8.02 -24.87
C GLN A 118 3.41 -6.60 -25.05
N ILE A 119 2.74 -5.58 -24.50
CA ILE A 119 3.17 -4.19 -24.59
C ILE A 119 4.17 -3.85 -23.48
N VAL A 120 3.83 -4.18 -22.24
CA VAL A 120 4.56 -3.72 -21.05
C VAL A 120 5.88 -4.46 -20.87
N THR A 121 5.94 -5.75 -21.20
CA THR A 121 7.16 -6.55 -21.07
C THR A 121 8.31 -5.99 -21.92
N PRO A 122 8.11 -5.68 -23.23
CA PRO A 122 9.10 -4.95 -24.02
C PRO A 122 9.50 -3.57 -23.48
N VAL A 123 8.54 -2.80 -22.94
CA VAL A 123 8.82 -1.49 -22.33
C VAL A 123 9.73 -1.64 -21.11
N LEU A 124 9.42 -2.57 -20.21
CA LEU A 124 10.25 -2.87 -19.05
C LEU A 124 11.64 -3.40 -19.44
N ASN A 125 11.76 -4.19 -20.51
CA ASN A 125 13.06 -4.60 -21.04
C ASN A 125 13.90 -3.39 -21.51
N GLY A 126 13.27 -2.43 -22.19
CA GLY A 126 13.91 -1.15 -22.53
C GLY A 126 14.38 -0.38 -21.30
N LEU A 127 13.52 -0.24 -20.28
CA LEU A 127 13.87 0.43 -19.03
C LEU A 127 14.96 -0.30 -18.24
N LYS A 128 14.91 -1.63 -18.15
CA LYS A 128 15.96 -2.47 -17.57
C LYS A 128 17.31 -2.17 -18.21
N TYR A 129 17.36 -2.09 -19.54
CA TYR A 129 18.57 -1.73 -20.27
C TYR A 129 19.06 -0.32 -19.90
N LEU A 130 18.17 0.68 -19.80
CA LEU A 130 18.54 2.05 -19.44
C LEU A 130 19.02 2.19 -17.99
N HIS A 131 18.36 1.50 -17.06
CA HIS A 131 18.60 1.58 -15.62
C HIS A 131 19.84 0.79 -15.18
N SER A 132 20.23 -0.26 -15.91
CA SER A 132 21.39 -1.11 -15.60
C SER A 132 22.73 -0.56 -16.09
N ARG A 133 22.74 0.60 -16.74
CA ARG A 133 23.97 1.27 -17.20
C ARG A 133 24.80 1.75 -16.01
N SER A 134 26.11 1.90 -16.22
CA SER A 134 27.04 2.47 -15.21
C SER A 134 26.61 3.86 -14.72
N GLN A 135 26.00 4.65 -15.61
CA GLN A 135 25.20 5.82 -15.26
C GLN A 135 23.74 5.53 -15.63
N PRO A 136 22.89 5.19 -14.65
CA PRO A 136 21.48 4.91 -14.91
C PRO A 136 20.80 6.10 -15.59
N LEU A 137 20.13 5.83 -16.71
CA LEU A 137 19.34 6.81 -17.43
C LEU A 137 17.86 6.63 -17.07
N VAL A 138 17.27 7.64 -16.45
CA VAL A 138 15.84 7.68 -16.10
C VAL A 138 15.10 8.40 -17.21
N HIS A 139 14.02 7.82 -17.74
CA HIS A 139 13.26 8.37 -18.86
C HIS A 139 12.40 9.58 -18.46
N ASN A 140 11.76 9.52 -17.28
CA ASN A 140 10.90 10.53 -16.65
C ASN A 140 9.57 10.85 -17.33
N ASP A 141 9.30 10.31 -18.53
CA ASP A 141 8.05 10.57 -19.25
C ASP A 141 7.47 9.32 -19.93
N ILE A 142 7.42 8.20 -19.20
CA ILE A 142 6.75 7.00 -19.70
C ILE A 142 5.23 7.20 -19.61
N ASN A 143 4.56 7.23 -20.76
CA ASN A 143 3.11 7.38 -20.85
C ASN A 143 2.61 6.80 -22.20
N HIS A 144 1.30 6.80 -22.43
CA HIS A 144 0.70 6.22 -23.64
C HIS A 144 1.02 6.97 -24.95
N GLN A 145 1.50 8.22 -24.90
CA GLN A 145 1.93 8.97 -26.08
C GLN A 145 3.36 8.61 -26.49
N ASN A 146 4.18 8.21 -25.52
CA ASN A 146 5.61 7.95 -25.68
C ASN A 146 5.95 6.47 -25.85
N ILE A 147 4.95 5.63 -26.11
CA ILE A 147 5.14 4.24 -26.51
C ILE A 147 4.49 4.04 -27.89
N MET A 148 5.29 3.60 -28.86
CA MET A 148 4.84 3.34 -30.23
C MET A 148 4.94 1.85 -30.54
N LEU A 149 3.89 1.31 -31.17
CA LEU A 149 3.85 -0.06 -31.64
C LEU A 149 4.36 -0.09 -33.08
N ASP A 150 5.49 -0.73 -33.31
CA ASP A 150 5.99 -0.99 -34.66
C ASP A 150 5.22 -2.16 -35.27
N LEU A 151 4.47 -1.89 -36.34
CA LEU A 151 3.60 -2.84 -37.03
C LEU A 151 4.21 -3.32 -38.34
N SER A 152 5.50 -3.08 -38.58
CA SER A 152 6.18 -3.53 -39.81
C SER A 152 6.30 -5.05 -39.92
N GLY A 153 6.23 -5.77 -38.79
CA GLY A 153 6.27 -7.23 -38.71
C GLY A 153 4.93 -7.86 -38.33
N ASN A 154 4.89 -9.19 -38.26
CA ASN A 154 3.69 -9.94 -37.88
C ASN A 154 3.30 -9.73 -36.40
N ILE A 155 4.28 -9.45 -35.54
CA ILE A 155 4.09 -9.22 -34.11
C ILE A 155 4.43 -7.76 -33.85
N PRO A 156 3.50 -6.97 -33.27
CA PRO A 156 3.79 -5.59 -32.89
C PRO A 156 4.98 -5.51 -31.94
N ILE A 157 5.93 -4.62 -32.20
CA ILE A 157 7.09 -4.40 -31.33
C ILE A 157 6.92 -3.04 -30.63
N PRO A 158 6.63 -3.01 -29.33
CA PRO A 158 6.60 -1.77 -28.57
C PRO A 158 7.99 -1.15 -28.47
N LYS A 159 8.05 0.16 -28.72
CA LYS A 159 9.26 0.99 -28.64
C LYS A 159 8.98 2.22 -27.80
N ILE A 160 9.88 2.49 -26.85
CA ILE A 160 9.91 3.75 -26.11
C ILE A 160 10.44 4.84 -27.04
N ILE A 161 9.69 5.94 -27.14
CA ILE A 161 10.01 7.11 -27.95
C ILE A 161 10.06 8.37 -27.06
N ASP A 162 10.68 9.43 -27.58
CA ASP A 162 10.82 10.76 -26.95
C ASP A 162 11.59 10.81 -25.61
N PHE A 163 12.86 11.19 -25.70
CA PHE A 163 13.77 11.25 -24.54
C PHE A 163 13.97 12.69 -24.03
N GLY A 164 13.07 13.62 -24.34
CA GLY A 164 13.20 15.05 -23.99
C GLY A 164 13.36 15.31 -22.47
N TYR A 165 12.74 14.47 -21.64
CA TYR A 165 12.80 14.54 -20.19
C TYR A 165 13.80 13.57 -19.54
N ALA A 166 14.49 12.75 -20.34
CA ALA A 166 15.43 11.77 -19.82
C ALA A 166 16.59 12.43 -19.08
N ARG A 167 17.08 11.83 -17.99
CA ARG A 167 18.17 12.36 -17.17
C ARG A 167 19.06 11.23 -16.64
N ALA A 168 20.37 11.47 -16.60
CA ALA A 168 21.30 10.61 -15.88
C ALA A 168 21.13 10.82 -14.36
N PHE A 169 20.96 9.73 -13.61
CA PHE A 169 20.63 9.77 -12.18
C PHE A 169 21.70 10.44 -11.30
N HIS A 170 22.99 10.30 -11.66
CA HIS A 170 24.10 10.86 -10.88
C HIS A 170 24.43 12.33 -11.18
N ASN A 171 23.71 13.00 -12.09
CA ASN A 171 24.01 14.39 -12.40
C ASN A 171 23.52 15.36 -11.31
N SER A 172 24.44 16.21 -10.86
CA SER A 172 24.37 17.11 -9.69
C SER A 172 23.29 18.20 -9.71
N THR A 173 22.50 18.31 -10.79
CA THR A 173 21.36 19.23 -10.86
C THR A 173 20.07 18.48 -10.56
N LYS A 174 19.65 18.48 -9.28
CA LYS A 174 18.36 17.92 -8.83
C LYS A 174 17.12 18.65 -9.37
N VAL A 175 17.28 19.68 -10.20
CA VAL A 175 16.18 20.45 -10.79
C VAL A 175 16.12 20.16 -12.28
N TYR A 176 15.01 19.57 -12.74
CA TYR A 176 14.73 19.38 -14.15
C TYR A 176 13.41 20.05 -14.53
N TYR A 177 13.32 20.50 -15.78
CA TYR A 177 12.09 21.07 -16.35
C TYR A 177 10.99 20.01 -16.37
N ARG A 178 9.88 20.26 -15.65
CA ARG A 178 8.74 19.34 -15.47
C ARG A 178 7.48 19.78 -16.22
N GLN A 179 7.46 21.03 -16.68
CA GLN A 179 6.27 21.64 -17.27
C GLN A 179 5.89 20.88 -18.55
N GLY A 180 4.62 20.47 -18.65
CA GLY A 180 4.09 19.70 -19.77
C GLY A 180 4.08 18.18 -19.57
N LEU A 181 4.68 17.67 -18.48
CA LEU A 181 4.55 16.26 -18.10
C LEU A 181 3.11 15.94 -17.70
N ASN A 182 2.65 14.73 -18.03
CA ASN A 182 1.32 14.29 -17.67
C ASN A 182 1.27 13.83 -16.20
N PRO A 183 0.59 14.55 -15.29
CA PRO A 183 0.64 14.27 -13.86
C PRO A 183 0.03 12.93 -13.49
N TYR A 184 -0.82 12.32 -14.34
CA TYR A 184 -1.37 11.00 -14.06
C TYR A 184 -0.31 9.88 -14.08
N TYR A 185 0.78 10.04 -14.83
CA TYR A 185 1.88 9.08 -14.93
C TYR A 185 3.06 9.45 -14.05
N LEU A 186 3.07 10.67 -13.51
CA LEU A 186 4.21 11.21 -12.79
C LEU A 186 4.24 10.69 -11.34
N ALA A 187 5.38 10.14 -10.91
CA ALA A 187 5.54 9.67 -9.55
C ALA A 187 5.44 10.83 -8.52
N PRO A 188 4.88 10.61 -7.31
CA PRO A 188 4.75 11.64 -6.27
C PRO A 188 6.03 12.41 -5.95
N GLU A 189 7.19 11.75 -5.91
CA GLU A 189 8.47 12.38 -5.61
C GLU A 189 8.94 13.35 -6.71
N CYS A 190 8.50 13.14 -7.96
CA CYS A 190 8.87 13.98 -9.11
C CYS A 190 8.28 15.39 -9.03
N PHE A 191 7.18 15.60 -8.29
CA PHE A 191 6.64 16.93 -8.01
C PHE A 191 7.63 17.80 -7.20
N ASN A 192 8.49 17.15 -6.40
CA ASN A 192 9.61 17.79 -5.71
C ASN A 192 10.92 17.75 -6.51
N SER A 193 10.83 17.52 -7.83
CA SER A 193 11.97 17.36 -8.75
C SER A 193 12.92 16.19 -8.41
N ILE A 194 12.49 15.25 -7.59
CA ILE A 194 13.24 14.03 -7.29
C ILE A 194 12.83 12.97 -8.32
N PHE A 195 13.81 12.39 -9.00
CA PHE A 195 13.57 11.32 -9.96
C PHE A 195 14.53 10.16 -9.70
N SER A 196 14.09 8.95 -10.05
CA SER A 196 14.83 7.71 -9.85
C SER A 196 14.38 6.66 -10.87
N PRO A 197 15.14 5.57 -11.07
CA PRO A 197 14.66 4.42 -11.82
C PRO A 197 13.27 3.94 -11.37
N GLN A 198 12.96 4.01 -10.07
CA GLN A 198 11.67 3.63 -9.51
C GLN A 198 10.53 4.60 -9.90
N SER A 199 10.86 5.84 -10.27
CA SER A 199 9.90 6.81 -10.79
C SER A 199 9.40 6.42 -12.18
N ASP A 200 10.26 5.86 -13.04
CA ASP A 200 9.82 5.28 -14.33
C ASP A 200 8.92 4.05 -14.10
N LEU A 201 9.21 3.22 -13.08
CA LEU A 201 8.38 2.05 -12.77
C LEU A 201 6.98 2.44 -12.28
N PHE A 202 6.86 3.55 -11.53
CA PHE A 202 5.56 4.14 -11.21
C PHE A 202 4.80 4.50 -12.49
N SER A 203 5.47 5.17 -13.44
CA SER A 203 4.88 5.56 -14.72
C SER A 203 4.44 4.35 -15.55
N VAL A 204 5.19 3.24 -15.50
CA VAL A 204 4.76 1.95 -16.09
C VAL A 204 3.53 1.40 -15.39
N GLY A 205 3.45 1.46 -14.06
CA GLY A 205 2.25 1.07 -13.31
C GLY A 205 1.01 1.87 -13.71
N ALA A 206 1.17 3.19 -13.87
CA ALA A 206 0.11 4.08 -14.35
C ALA A 206 -0.30 3.77 -15.80
N LEU A 207 0.67 3.46 -16.67
CA LEU A 207 0.41 3.01 -18.03
C LEU A 207 -0.35 1.68 -18.05
N MET A 208 0.09 0.68 -17.29
CA MET A 208 -0.61 -0.60 -17.15
C MET A 208 -2.06 -0.41 -16.71
N PHE A 209 -2.28 0.40 -15.67
CA PHE A 209 -3.62 0.71 -15.18
C PHE A 209 -4.48 1.33 -16.27
N HIS A 210 -3.94 2.30 -17.02
CA HIS A 210 -4.67 2.95 -18.12
C HIS A 210 -5.02 1.96 -19.24
N LEU A 211 -4.09 1.09 -19.64
CA LEU A 211 -4.35 0.10 -20.69
C LEU A 211 -5.44 -0.90 -20.28
N LEU A 212 -5.50 -1.30 -19.01
CA LEU A 212 -6.46 -2.27 -18.50
C LEU A 212 -7.86 -1.69 -18.22
N THR A 213 -7.94 -0.41 -17.86
CA THR A 213 -9.17 0.24 -17.38
C THR A 213 -9.69 1.34 -18.29
N GLY A 214 -8.92 1.77 -19.29
CA GLY A 214 -9.29 2.79 -20.26
C GLY A 214 -9.28 4.21 -19.72
N LEU A 215 -9.01 4.38 -18.42
CA LEU A 215 -8.77 5.67 -17.79
C LEU A 215 -7.45 5.65 -17.02
N PRO A 216 -6.70 6.76 -16.99
CA PRO A 216 -5.50 6.83 -16.17
C PRO A 216 -5.83 6.75 -14.67
N PRO A 217 -4.86 6.39 -13.81
CA PRO A 217 -5.11 6.23 -12.39
C PRO A 217 -5.48 7.58 -11.75
N TRP A 218 -6.46 7.55 -10.84
CA TRP A 218 -7.06 8.74 -10.22
C TRP A 218 -7.54 9.80 -11.22
N PHE A 219 -8.02 9.37 -12.39
CA PHE A 219 -8.57 10.28 -13.40
C PHE A 219 -9.63 11.20 -12.81
N VAL A 220 -9.49 12.50 -13.11
CA VAL A 220 -10.48 13.53 -12.82
C VAL A 220 -10.82 14.20 -14.15
N ASP A 221 -12.11 14.37 -14.44
CA ASP A 221 -12.53 15.14 -15.59
C ASP A 221 -12.20 16.62 -15.35
N LEU A 222 -11.41 17.19 -16.26
CA LEU A 222 -10.88 18.55 -16.16
C LEU A 222 -11.78 19.57 -16.85
N SER A 223 -12.87 19.14 -17.49
CA SER A 223 -13.88 20.03 -18.05
C SER A 223 -14.47 20.97 -16.98
N ASP A 224 -14.53 20.54 -15.73
CA ASP A 224 -14.98 21.33 -14.58
C ASP A 224 -13.96 22.39 -14.10
N TYR A 225 -12.66 22.17 -14.32
CA TYR A 225 -11.57 23.00 -13.74
C TYR A 225 -10.98 24.03 -14.71
N LYS A 226 -11.27 23.93 -16.01
CA LYS A 226 -10.79 24.87 -17.05
C LYS A 226 -11.20 26.34 -16.84
N LYS A 227 -12.12 26.63 -15.90
CA LYS A 227 -12.58 28.01 -15.62
C LYS A 227 -11.71 28.78 -14.62
N ASN A 228 -10.88 28.12 -13.81
CA ASN A 228 -10.24 28.75 -12.64
C ASN A 228 -8.70 28.80 -12.66
N ASN A 229 -8.04 28.39 -13.77
CA ASN A 229 -6.57 28.33 -13.84
C ASN A 229 -5.96 27.49 -12.69
N THR A 230 -6.71 26.51 -12.17
CA THR A 230 -6.27 25.59 -11.11
C THR A 230 -5.16 24.70 -11.65
N ASP A 231 -4.09 24.54 -10.88
CA ASP A 231 -2.95 23.72 -11.27
C ASP A 231 -3.42 22.25 -11.40
N LEU A 232 -3.28 21.70 -12.61
CA LEU A 232 -3.58 20.31 -12.92
C LEU A 232 -2.86 19.37 -11.94
N GLU A 233 -1.64 19.74 -11.54
CA GLU A 233 -0.84 19.00 -10.57
C GLU A 233 -1.57 18.87 -9.22
N GLU A 234 -2.13 19.97 -8.69
CA GLU A 234 -2.85 19.97 -7.42
C GLU A 234 -4.11 19.09 -7.47
N VAL A 235 -4.88 19.16 -8.55
CA VAL A 235 -6.10 18.36 -8.71
C VAL A 235 -5.78 16.87 -8.69
N VAL A 236 -4.73 16.45 -9.40
CA VAL A 236 -4.29 15.05 -9.42
C VAL A 236 -3.75 14.64 -8.04
N LEU A 237 -3.00 15.49 -7.35
CA LEU A 237 -2.49 15.20 -6.01
C LEU A 237 -3.61 15.05 -4.97
N GLU A 238 -4.64 15.88 -5.02
CA GLU A 238 -5.83 15.74 -4.18
C GLU A 238 -6.63 14.46 -4.52
N ALA A 239 -6.73 14.13 -5.81
CA ALA A 239 -7.37 12.88 -6.24
C ALA A 239 -6.63 11.64 -5.72
N ARG A 240 -5.29 11.69 -5.66
CA ARG A 240 -4.42 10.61 -5.13
C ARG A 240 -4.61 10.34 -3.65
N LYS A 241 -5.08 11.31 -2.86
CA LYS A 241 -5.44 11.08 -1.44
C LYS A 241 -6.64 10.16 -1.29
N LYS A 242 -7.45 10.00 -2.35
CA LYS A 242 -8.59 9.08 -2.38
C LYS A 242 -8.12 7.70 -2.81
N LYS A 243 -8.80 6.65 -2.34
CA LYS A 243 -8.56 5.28 -2.77
C LYS A 243 -8.68 5.18 -4.30
N LEU A 244 -7.69 4.57 -4.96
CA LEU A 244 -7.69 4.34 -6.41
C LEU A 244 -8.91 3.50 -6.79
N LYS A 245 -9.86 4.13 -7.49
CA LYS A 245 -11.04 3.45 -8.01
C LYS A 245 -10.68 2.71 -9.29
N ILE A 246 -11.18 1.48 -9.45
CA ILE A 246 -11.08 0.74 -10.69
C ILE A 246 -12.39 0.97 -11.43
N PRO A 247 -12.39 1.65 -12.58
CA PRO A 247 -13.60 1.80 -13.39
C PRO A 247 -14.11 0.41 -13.80
N TYR A 248 -15.28 0.01 -13.32
CA TYR A 248 -15.98 -1.16 -13.84
C TYR A 248 -16.53 -0.79 -15.23
N LEU A 249 -15.76 -1.10 -16.27
CA LEU A 249 -16.27 -1.01 -17.64
C LEU A 249 -17.20 -2.20 -17.87
N SER A 250 -18.46 -1.87 -18.09
CA SER A 250 -19.66 -2.72 -18.13
C SER A 250 -19.72 -3.81 -19.21
N ASN A 251 -18.61 -4.22 -19.83
CA ASN A 251 -18.62 -5.08 -21.02
C ASN A 251 -17.77 -6.36 -20.94
N SER A 252 -17.40 -6.84 -19.74
CA SER A 252 -16.86 -8.19 -19.61
C SER A 252 -17.33 -8.84 -18.31
N THR A 253 -18.43 -9.57 -18.43
CA THR A 253 -19.13 -10.36 -17.40
C THR A 253 -18.35 -11.59 -16.95
N VAL A 254 -17.02 -11.61 -17.13
CA VAL A 254 -16.15 -12.74 -16.82
C VAL A 254 -14.96 -12.24 -16.00
N PRO A 255 -14.82 -12.66 -14.74
CA PRO A 255 -13.60 -12.45 -13.97
C PRO A 255 -12.40 -12.99 -14.75
N SER A 256 -11.38 -12.17 -14.96
CA SER A 256 -10.13 -12.59 -15.59
C SER A 256 -9.04 -12.54 -14.51
N PRO A 257 -8.64 -13.69 -13.94
CA PRO A 257 -7.58 -13.75 -12.92
C PRO A 257 -6.28 -13.05 -13.37
N ASP A 258 -5.97 -13.13 -14.66
CA ASP A 258 -4.85 -12.42 -15.28
C ASP A 258 -4.99 -10.89 -15.20
N LYS A 259 -6.21 -10.35 -15.37
CA LYS A 259 -6.47 -8.91 -15.30
C LYS A 259 -6.27 -8.41 -13.88
N ASP A 260 -6.77 -9.13 -12.88
CA ASP A 260 -6.65 -8.77 -11.48
C ASP A 260 -5.20 -8.83 -11.00
N GLN A 261 -4.45 -9.85 -11.43
CA GLN A 261 -3.01 -9.94 -11.17
C GLN A 261 -2.24 -8.75 -11.75
N LEU A 262 -2.46 -8.41 -13.03
CA LEU A 262 -1.80 -7.26 -13.66
C LEU A 262 -2.18 -5.94 -12.99
N LEU A 263 -3.43 -5.82 -12.51
CA LEU A 263 -3.89 -4.64 -11.79
C LEU A 263 -3.27 -4.55 -10.39
N ALA A 264 -3.04 -5.67 -9.71
CA ALA A 264 -2.30 -5.72 -8.45
C ALA A 264 -0.83 -5.32 -8.64
N ILE A 265 -0.19 -5.79 -9.72
CA ILE A 265 1.17 -5.38 -10.12
C ILE A 265 1.21 -3.87 -10.40
N ALA A 266 0.25 -3.35 -11.17
CA ALA A 266 0.15 -1.93 -11.46
C ALA A 266 -0.01 -1.10 -10.16
N LYS A 267 -0.86 -1.55 -9.22
CA LYS A 267 -1.03 -0.91 -7.90
C LYS A 267 0.27 -0.89 -7.09
N LYS A 268 0.99 -2.02 -7.01
CA LYS A 268 2.29 -2.10 -6.30
C LYS A 268 3.32 -1.15 -6.92
N ALA A 269 3.37 -1.06 -8.25
CA ALA A 269 4.25 -0.13 -8.94
C ALA A 269 3.90 1.34 -8.65
N MET A 270 2.62 1.64 -8.42
CA MET A 270 2.11 2.97 -8.12
C MET A 270 2.04 3.30 -6.62
N GLU A 271 2.69 2.53 -5.74
CA GLU A 271 2.63 2.79 -4.29
C GLU A 271 3.26 4.14 -3.94
N THR A 272 2.74 4.84 -2.93
CA THR A 272 3.22 6.20 -2.64
C THR A 272 4.64 6.20 -2.09
N ASP A 273 4.94 5.24 -1.20
CA ASP A 273 6.29 5.04 -0.66
C ASP A 273 7.14 4.22 -1.64
N ILE A 274 8.30 4.78 -2.00
CA ILE A 274 9.27 4.17 -2.92
C ILE A 274 9.75 2.81 -2.42
N ASN A 275 9.78 2.58 -1.10
CA ASN A 275 10.24 1.32 -0.51
C ASN A 275 9.30 0.14 -0.79
N TYR A 276 8.01 0.41 -1.00
CA TYR A 276 7.01 -0.62 -1.31
C TYR A 276 6.81 -0.86 -2.82
N ARG A 277 7.40 0.01 -3.67
CA ARG A 277 7.41 -0.19 -5.12
C ARG A 277 8.37 -1.31 -5.53
N PHE A 278 8.30 -1.72 -6.79
CA PHE A 278 9.33 -2.55 -7.39
C PHE A 278 10.69 -1.83 -7.35
N GLN A 279 11.71 -2.53 -6.85
CA GLN A 279 13.05 -1.95 -6.71
C GLN A 279 13.81 -1.90 -8.04
N SER A 280 13.39 -2.67 -9.04
CA SER A 280 13.97 -2.68 -10.39
C SER A 280 12.95 -3.09 -11.45
N ALA A 281 13.22 -2.72 -12.70
CA ALA A 281 12.45 -3.19 -13.86
C ALA A 281 12.45 -4.73 -13.95
N GLU A 282 13.54 -5.38 -13.52
CA GLU A 282 13.64 -6.84 -13.49
C GLU A 282 12.66 -7.48 -12.50
N ALA A 283 12.54 -6.92 -11.29
CA ALA A 283 11.59 -7.42 -10.30
C ALA A 283 10.14 -7.29 -10.79
N MET A 284 9.84 -6.20 -11.52
CA MET A 284 8.52 -5.99 -12.11
C MET A 284 8.24 -6.93 -13.29
N LEU A 285 9.25 -7.23 -14.12
CA LEU A 285 9.15 -8.21 -15.22
C LEU A 285 8.81 -9.61 -14.69
N ARG A 286 9.54 -10.10 -13.69
CA ARG A 286 9.28 -11.43 -13.09
C ARG A 286 7.86 -11.54 -12.54
N ALA A 287 7.36 -10.47 -11.91
CA ALA A 287 5.99 -10.44 -11.39
C ALA A 287 4.93 -10.56 -12.51
N ILE A 288 5.20 -9.99 -13.69
CA ILE A 288 4.30 -10.08 -14.86
C ILE A 288 4.35 -11.47 -15.50
N GLU A 289 5.51 -12.09 -15.54
CA GLU A 289 5.75 -13.42 -16.13
C GLU A 289 5.24 -14.57 -15.24
N GLY A 290 4.95 -14.31 -13.96
CA GLY A 290 4.37 -15.27 -13.03
C GLY A 290 5.38 -16.19 -12.34
N ASP A 291 6.67 -15.91 -12.47
CA ASP A 291 7.74 -16.73 -11.90
C ASP A 291 8.00 -16.32 -10.44
N PHE A 292 7.27 -16.95 -9.52
CA PHE A 292 7.54 -16.88 -8.09
C PHE A 292 8.40 -18.08 -7.67
N SER A 293 9.68 -18.03 -8.01
CA SER A 293 10.70 -18.85 -7.34
C SER A 293 11.86 -17.95 -6.88
N ASN A 294 12.00 -17.84 -5.55
CA ASN A 294 13.06 -17.15 -4.80
C ASN A 294 13.11 -15.62 -4.85
N GLU A 295 12.16 -14.96 -4.18
CA GLU A 295 12.50 -13.92 -3.19
C GLU A 295 11.68 -14.20 -1.92
N ALA A 296 12.39 -14.28 -0.79
CA ALA A 296 11.85 -14.73 0.48
C ALA A 296 10.82 -13.74 1.07
N SER A 297 9.78 -14.34 1.66
CA SER A 297 8.81 -13.79 2.61
C SER A 297 8.03 -12.55 2.18
N HIS A 298 6.81 -12.77 1.69
CA HIS A 298 5.55 -12.14 2.19
C HIS A 298 4.36 -12.90 1.58
N PRO A 299 3.47 -13.53 2.37
CA PRO A 299 2.26 -14.11 1.82
C PRO A 299 1.22 -13.02 1.61
N SER A 300 0.93 -12.77 0.35
CA SER A 300 -0.35 -12.26 -0.13
C SER A 300 -1.40 -13.36 -0.05
N SER A 301 -2.63 -13.03 0.34
CA SER A 301 -3.79 -13.68 -0.27
C SER A 301 -4.94 -12.70 -0.43
N SER A 302 -5.47 -12.68 -1.64
CA SER A 302 -6.49 -11.78 -2.19
C SER A 302 -7.65 -12.65 -2.77
N PRO A 303 -8.68 -12.12 -3.48
CA PRO A 303 -10.13 -12.29 -3.23
C PRO A 303 -10.85 -12.94 -4.45
N PRO A 304 -12.11 -12.61 -4.90
CA PRO A 304 -13.41 -12.17 -4.32
C PRO A 304 -14.58 -13.16 -4.71
N SER A 305 -15.90 -13.02 -4.46
CA SER A 305 -16.85 -11.91 -4.71
C SER A 305 -18.30 -12.22 -4.26
N SER A 306 -19.04 -11.22 -3.78
CA SER A 306 -20.39 -10.84 -4.28
C SER A 306 -20.74 -9.41 -3.84
N GLU A 307 -21.40 -8.67 -4.73
CA GLU A 307 -21.70 -7.24 -4.60
C GLU A 307 -22.93 -7.00 -3.70
N VAL A 308 -22.78 -6.18 -2.66
CA VAL A 308 -23.88 -5.38 -2.10
C VAL A 308 -23.38 -3.96 -1.82
N GLU A 309 -24.06 -2.98 -2.41
CA GLU A 309 -23.88 -1.55 -2.15
C GLU A 309 -24.14 -1.24 -0.65
N SER A 310 -23.17 -0.66 0.05
CA SER A 310 -23.46 0.09 1.28
C SER A 310 -22.51 1.27 1.48
N GLU A 311 -23.08 2.37 1.94
CA GLU A 311 -22.54 3.73 1.95
C GLU A 311 -21.26 3.88 2.77
N SER A 312 -20.32 4.67 2.25
CA SER A 312 -19.01 4.93 2.84
C SER A 312 -19.07 5.70 4.16
N LYS A 313 -18.68 5.06 5.27
CA LYS A 313 -18.26 5.74 6.50
C LYS A 313 -16.73 5.85 6.54
N ALA A 314 -16.24 7.04 6.91
CA ALA A 314 -14.83 7.42 6.84
C ALA A 314 -13.92 6.55 7.72
N LYS A 315 -12.86 5.95 7.14
CA LYS A 315 -11.82 5.25 7.94
C LYS A 315 -11.01 6.27 8.75
N LYS A 316 -10.88 6.02 10.06
CA LYS A 316 -9.95 6.73 10.95
C LYS A 316 -8.50 6.33 10.62
N ALA A 317 -7.57 7.26 10.83
CA ALA A 317 -6.15 7.11 10.49
C ALA A 317 -5.41 6.11 11.40
N GLY A 318 -4.65 5.18 10.81
CA GLY A 318 -3.74 4.26 11.50
C GLY A 318 -3.23 3.14 10.59
N GLY A 319 -2.03 2.62 10.84
CA GLY A 319 -1.38 1.58 10.03
C GLY A 319 -1.84 0.14 10.29
N GLY A 320 -2.88 -0.07 11.11
CA GLY A 320 -3.46 -1.39 11.36
C GLY A 320 -2.46 -2.37 11.96
N PHE A 321 -2.55 -3.64 11.57
CA PHE A 321 -1.62 -4.68 12.01
C PHE A 321 -0.19 -4.53 11.48
N ASN A 322 0.05 -3.65 10.51
CA ASN A 322 1.41 -3.34 10.03
C ASN A 322 2.25 -2.59 11.07
N GLU A 323 1.60 -1.96 12.07
CA GLU A 323 2.30 -1.33 13.19
C GLU A 323 2.65 -2.32 14.32
N ILE A 324 2.07 -3.52 14.31
CA ILE A 324 2.43 -4.59 15.23
C ILE A 324 3.47 -5.43 14.52
N ALA A 325 4.68 -5.51 15.03
CA ALA A 325 5.68 -6.44 14.51
C ALA A 325 5.59 -7.79 15.25
N GLY A 326 5.80 -8.89 14.54
CA GLY A 326 5.68 -10.23 15.13
C GLY A 326 4.24 -10.57 15.53
N MET A 327 4.10 -11.55 16.43
CA MET A 327 2.82 -12.15 16.82
C MET A 327 2.04 -12.70 15.62
N ASP A 328 2.78 -13.23 14.65
CA ASP A 328 2.27 -13.60 13.33
C ASP A 328 1.17 -14.69 13.44
N GLU A 329 1.35 -15.67 14.34
CA GLU A 329 0.33 -16.70 14.63
C GLU A 329 -1.00 -16.12 15.13
N LEU A 330 -0.95 -15.17 16.07
CA LEU A 330 -2.16 -14.54 16.60
C LEU A 330 -2.89 -13.72 15.54
N LYS A 331 -2.14 -13.02 14.67
CA LYS A 331 -2.70 -12.25 13.56
C LYS A 331 -3.36 -13.13 12.52
N GLU A 332 -2.73 -14.25 12.14
CA GLU A 332 -3.30 -15.19 11.18
C GLU A 332 -4.62 -15.77 11.70
N VAL A 333 -4.63 -16.22 12.96
CA VAL A 333 -5.84 -16.75 13.59
C VAL A 333 -6.93 -15.67 13.64
N LEU A 334 -6.62 -14.45 14.06
CA LEU A 334 -7.59 -13.35 14.08
C LEU A 334 -8.07 -12.95 12.69
N TYR A 335 -7.21 -13.02 11.69
CA TYR A 335 -7.58 -12.73 10.31
C TYR A 335 -8.64 -13.71 9.81
N HIS A 336 -8.40 -15.00 10.01
CA HIS A 336 -9.32 -16.06 9.58
C HIS A 336 -10.61 -16.11 10.39
N ASP A 337 -10.54 -15.96 11.71
CA ASP A 337 -11.68 -16.19 12.61
C ASP A 337 -12.55 -14.96 12.85
N VAL A 338 -12.00 -13.75 12.66
CA VAL A 338 -12.70 -12.49 12.97
C VAL A 338 -12.72 -11.56 11.77
N ILE A 339 -11.55 -11.14 11.25
CA ILE A 339 -11.49 -10.08 10.23
C ILE A 339 -12.23 -10.50 8.97
N ARG A 340 -11.99 -11.71 8.47
CA ARG A 340 -12.66 -12.23 7.28
C ARG A 340 -14.18 -12.30 7.46
N ALA A 341 -14.65 -12.69 8.65
CA ALA A 341 -16.09 -12.73 8.96
C ALA A 341 -16.72 -11.33 9.03
N LEU A 342 -15.94 -10.29 9.38
CA LEU A 342 -16.37 -8.90 9.41
C LEU A 342 -16.28 -8.22 8.02
N GLU A 343 -15.33 -8.62 7.17
CA GLU A 343 -15.13 -8.06 5.83
C GLU A 343 -16.01 -8.71 4.75
N GLU A 344 -16.28 -10.02 4.86
CA GLU A 344 -17.05 -10.82 3.88
C GLU A 344 -18.40 -11.27 4.45
N LYS A 345 -19.18 -10.34 5.01
CA LYS A 345 -20.44 -10.68 5.73
C LYS A 345 -21.43 -11.45 4.86
N GLU A 346 -21.61 -11.03 3.61
CA GLU A 346 -22.54 -11.61 2.65
C GLU A 346 -22.15 -13.06 2.31
N LEU A 347 -20.85 -13.33 2.21
CA LEU A 347 -20.34 -14.68 1.97
C LEU A 347 -20.60 -15.59 3.19
N TYR A 348 -20.41 -15.09 4.41
CA TYR A 348 -20.70 -15.89 5.61
C TYR A 348 -22.20 -16.22 5.71
N GLU A 349 -23.06 -15.26 5.39
CA GLU A 349 -24.52 -15.48 5.36
C GLU A 349 -24.96 -16.50 4.30
N GLU A 350 -24.36 -16.48 3.10
CA GLU A 350 -24.64 -17.46 2.03
C GLU A 350 -24.32 -18.90 2.48
N TYR A 351 -23.24 -19.08 3.26
CA TYR A 351 -22.84 -20.37 3.80
C TYR A 351 -23.59 -20.75 5.09
N GLY A 352 -24.57 -19.94 5.52
CA GLY A 352 -25.32 -20.15 6.75
C GLY A 352 -24.51 -19.93 8.03
N LEU A 353 -23.38 -19.23 7.93
CA LEU A 353 -22.50 -18.90 9.07
C LEU A 353 -22.92 -17.56 9.69
N THR A 354 -22.98 -17.52 11.03
CA THR A 354 -23.24 -16.26 11.74
C THR A 354 -21.95 -15.48 11.95
N ILE A 355 -22.00 -14.18 11.69
CA ILE A 355 -20.93 -13.24 12.05
C ILE A 355 -20.70 -13.34 13.57
N PRO A 356 -19.44 -13.44 14.03
CA PRO A 356 -19.15 -13.49 15.46
C PRO A 356 -19.63 -12.21 16.14
N ASN A 357 -20.30 -12.36 17.29
CA ASN A 357 -20.84 -11.24 18.05
C ASN A 357 -19.73 -10.48 18.82
N GLY A 358 -18.64 -11.16 19.17
CA GLY A 358 -17.49 -10.51 19.77
C GLY A 358 -16.33 -11.44 20.07
N MET A 359 -15.22 -10.85 20.46
CA MET A 359 -14.02 -11.56 20.90
C MET A 359 -13.51 -11.11 22.26
N LEU A 360 -12.89 -12.03 23.01
CA LEU A 360 -12.16 -11.76 24.24
C LEU A 360 -10.65 -11.86 23.98
N LEU A 361 -9.91 -10.78 24.20
CA LEU A 361 -8.45 -10.79 24.28
C LEU A 361 -8.02 -10.88 25.74
N TYR A 362 -7.32 -11.95 26.10
CA TYR A 362 -6.82 -12.14 27.47
C TYR A 362 -5.34 -12.47 27.50
N GLY A 363 -4.70 -12.19 28.64
CA GLY A 363 -3.28 -12.48 28.84
C GLY A 363 -2.67 -11.59 29.92
N PRO A 364 -1.36 -11.75 30.19
CA PRO A 364 -0.67 -10.98 31.22
C PRO A 364 -0.80 -9.46 31.03
N PRO A 365 -0.77 -8.68 32.12
CA PRO A 365 -0.75 -7.22 32.04
C PRO A 365 0.48 -6.75 31.25
N GLY A 366 0.33 -5.69 30.45
CA GLY A 366 1.44 -5.09 29.72
C GLY A 366 1.83 -5.76 28.39
N CYS A 367 1.11 -6.80 27.92
CA CYS A 367 1.33 -7.41 26.60
C CYS A 367 0.69 -6.65 25.42
N GLY A 368 0.07 -5.49 25.66
CA GLY A 368 -0.51 -4.67 24.58
C GLY A 368 -1.88 -5.10 24.08
N LYS A 369 -2.72 -5.75 24.91
CA LYS A 369 -4.09 -6.17 24.54
C LYS A 369 -4.97 -5.02 24.00
N SER A 370 -4.99 -3.89 24.70
CA SER A 370 -5.73 -2.69 24.27
C SER A 370 -5.20 -2.14 22.95
N PHE A 371 -3.87 -2.08 22.81
CA PHE A 371 -3.21 -1.67 21.57
C PHE A 371 -3.58 -2.61 20.41
N PHE A 372 -3.60 -3.91 20.66
CA PHE A 372 -4.00 -4.92 19.68
C PHE A 372 -5.46 -4.75 19.25
N ALA A 373 -6.38 -4.50 20.19
CA ALA A 373 -7.78 -4.22 19.89
C ALA A 373 -7.96 -2.96 19.02
N GLN A 374 -7.21 -1.89 19.33
CA GLN A 374 -7.20 -0.67 18.53
C GLN A 374 -6.71 -0.95 17.10
N LYS A 375 -5.62 -1.69 16.94
CA LYS A 375 -5.06 -2.01 15.61
C LYS A 375 -5.97 -2.93 14.80
N LEU A 376 -6.68 -3.86 15.43
CA LEU A 376 -7.70 -4.64 14.73
C LEU A 376 -8.82 -3.74 14.20
N ALA A 377 -9.25 -2.75 14.98
CA ALA A 377 -10.28 -1.82 14.53
C ALA A 377 -9.81 -0.92 13.36
N GLU A 378 -8.54 -0.51 13.36
CA GLU A 378 -7.92 0.20 12.24
C GLU A 378 -7.85 -0.67 10.97
N GLU A 379 -7.49 -1.95 11.13
CA GLU A 379 -7.40 -2.92 10.03
C GLU A 379 -8.75 -3.08 9.32
N VAL A 380 -9.80 -3.43 10.08
CA VAL A 380 -11.17 -3.59 9.57
C VAL A 380 -11.75 -2.24 9.10
N GLY A 381 -11.35 -1.14 9.75
CA GLY A 381 -11.76 0.23 9.41
C GLY A 381 -13.20 0.57 9.81
N TYR A 382 -13.70 -0.06 10.86
CA TYR A 382 -15.01 0.23 11.46
C TYR A 382 -14.94 1.41 12.42
N ASN A 383 -16.10 1.97 12.80
CA ASN A 383 -16.15 2.97 13.85
C ASN A 383 -15.64 2.37 15.17
N TYR A 384 -14.57 2.93 15.72
CA TYR A 384 -14.02 2.45 16.99
C TYR A 384 -14.46 3.33 18.16
N VAL A 385 -15.02 2.68 19.19
CA VAL A 385 -15.39 3.27 20.48
C VAL A 385 -14.72 2.45 21.58
N GLU A 386 -13.83 3.09 22.34
CA GLU A 386 -13.21 2.52 23.53
C GLU A 386 -14.05 2.88 24.75
N VAL A 387 -14.30 1.91 25.63
CA VAL A 387 -15.17 2.05 26.80
C VAL A 387 -14.46 1.53 28.03
N LYS A 388 -14.34 2.40 29.05
CA LYS A 388 -13.72 2.06 30.32
C LYS A 388 -14.77 1.77 31.40
N PRO A 389 -14.49 0.89 32.39
CA PRO A 389 -15.46 0.58 33.44
C PRO A 389 -15.98 1.81 34.19
N SER A 390 -15.12 2.81 34.39
CA SER A 390 -15.46 4.08 35.05
C SER A 390 -16.51 4.91 34.31
N GLU A 391 -16.64 4.77 33.00
CA GLU A 391 -17.60 5.53 32.18
C GLU A 391 -19.03 5.00 32.34
N LEU A 392 -19.13 3.68 32.50
CA LEU A 392 -20.40 2.96 32.69
C LEU A 392 -20.84 2.92 34.15
N ALA A 393 -19.91 3.09 35.09
CA ALA A 393 -20.22 3.20 36.51
C ALA A 393 -21.22 4.36 36.79
N SER A 394 -22.19 4.10 37.64
CA SER A 394 -23.15 5.11 38.10
C SER A 394 -23.45 4.90 39.58
N ILE A 395 -23.59 6.01 40.32
CA ILE A 395 -24.02 6.01 41.72
C ILE A 395 -25.53 5.74 41.89
N TYR A 396 -26.29 5.77 40.80
CA TYR A 396 -27.74 5.57 40.79
C TYR A 396 -28.11 4.11 40.51
N VAL A 397 -29.04 3.55 41.29
CA VAL A 397 -29.59 2.20 41.08
C VAL A 397 -30.23 2.13 39.68
N HIS A 398 -29.80 1.18 38.85
CA HIS A 398 -30.11 1.03 37.42
C HIS A 398 -29.46 2.01 36.43
N GLY A 399 -28.72 3.03 36.90
CA GLY A 399 -28.12 4.04 36.02
C GLY A 399 -27.02 3.49 35.10
N SER A 400 -26.36 2.40 35.50
CA SER A 400 -25.36 1.69 34.68
C SER A 400 -26.01 0.88 33.55
N GLN A 401 -27.16 0.26 33.78
CA GLN A 401 -27.91 -0.49 32.77
C GLN A 401 -28.39 0.43 31.64
N GLU A 402 -28.96 1.59 31.99
CA GLU A 402 -29.42 2.56 31.00
C GLU A 402 -28.26 3.11 30.16
N LYS A 403 -27.08 3.32 30.76
CA LYS A 403 -25.85 3.71 30.04
C LYS A 403 -25.38 2.63 29.07
N ILE A 404 -25.40 1.35 29.48
CA ILE A 404 -25.05 0.24 28.59
C ILE A 404 -26.02 0.17 27.41
N GLY A 405 -27.33 0.26 27.66
CA GLY A 405 -28.34 0.28 26.60
C GLY A 405 -28.12 1.44 25.61
N LYS A 406 -27.92 2.67 26.12
CA LYS A 406 -27.65 3.85 25.28
C LYS A 406 -26.38 3.71 24.45
N LEU A 407 -25.30 3.18 25.03
CA LEU A 407 -24.04 2.93 24.32
C LEU A 407 -24.26 2.01 23.11
N PHE A 408 -24.98 0.90 23.30
CA PHE A 408 -25.29 -0.02 22.20
C PHE A 408 -26.23 0.63 21.18
N ASP A 409 -27.22 1.42 21.59
CA ASP A 409 -28.09 2.15 20.67
C ASP A 409 -27.35 3.19 19.82
N GLU A 410 -26.37 3.89 20.40
CA GLU A 410 -25.49 4.79 19.66
C GLU A 410 -24.56 4.03 18.71
N ALA A 411 -24.04 2.89 19.13
CA ALA A 411 -23.24 2.02 18.27
C ALA A 411 -24.05 1.47 17.08
N ARG A 412 -25.33 1.12 17.28
CA ARG A 412 -26.27 0.69 16.23
C ARG A 412 -26.49 1.78 15.19
N LYS A 413 -26.78 3.01 15.65
CA LYS A 413 -26.95 4.18 14.76
C LYS A 413 -25.70 4.44 13.93
N ASN A 414 -24.53 4.18 14.49
CA ASN A 414 -23.25 4.38 13.84
C ASN A 414 -22.71 3.14 13.13
N ALA A 415 -23.41 2.00 13.10
CA ALA A 415 -22.93 0.75 12.51
C ALA A 415 -22.41 0.92 11.06
N PRO A 416 -21.31 0.24 10.66
CA PRO A 416 -20.58 -0.76 11.43
C PRO A 416 -19.67 -0.17 12.53
N THR A 417 -19.76 -0.71 13.75
CA THR A 417 -19.07 -0.19 14.94
C THR A 417 -18.39 -1.31 15.72
N ILE A 418 -17.16 -1.07 16.17
CA ILE A 418 -16.43 -1.89 17.14
C ILE A 418 -16.52 -1.21 18.50
N LEU A 419 -17.09 -1.93 19.48
CA LEU A 419 -17.10 -1.54 20.88
C LEU A 419 -15.97 -2.29 21.61
N ASN A 420 -14.95 -1.56 22.07
CA ASN A 420 -13.86 -2.13 22.85
C ASN A 420 -14.04 -1.85 24.34
N PHE A 421 -14.29 -2.90 25.12
CA PHE A 421 -14.38 -2.84 26.58
C PHE A 421 -13.04 -3.23 27.22
N GLU A 422 -12.46 -2.30 27.96
CA GLU A 422 -11.29 -2.57 28.79
C GLU A 422 -11.68 -3.13 30.15
N GLU A 423 -10.86 -4.03 30.70
CA GLU A 423 -11.08 -4.65 32.02
C GLU A 423 -12.50 -5.23 32.14
N PHE A 424 -12.88 -6.04 31.15
CA PHE A 424 -14.25 -6.51 31.01
C PHE A 424 -14.74 -7.35 32.20
N ASP A 425 -13.82 -7.99 32.92
CA ASP A 425 -14.07 -8.67 34.20
C ASP A 425 -14.66 -7.75 35.28
N ALA A 426 -14.38 -6.45 35.26
CA ALA A 426 -14.97 -5.48 36.16
C ALA A 426 -16.43 -5.15 35.81
N LEU A 427 -16.81 -5.28 34.53
CA LEU A 427 -18.16 -5.00 34.01
C LEU A 427 -19.07 -6.23 34.05
N VAL A 428 -18.51 -7.42 33.91
CA VAL A 428 -19.26 -8.70 33.92
C VAL A 428 -18.67 -9.73 34.88
N PRO A 429 -18.63 -9.43 36.20
CA PRO A 429 -18.05 -10.34 37.17
C PRO A 429 -18.89 -11.62 37.31
N ASN A 430 -18.22 -12.73 37.62
CA ASN A 430 -18.86 -14.01 37.83
C ASN A 430 -19.80 -13.96 39.06
N ARG A 431 -21.08 -14.21 38.80
CA ARG A 431 -22.20 -14.14 39.75
C ARG A 431 -22.10 -15.16 40.87
N ASP A 432 -21.38 -16.26 40.67
CA ASP A 432 -21.23 -17.31 41.68
C ASP A 432 -20.22 -16.93 42.79
N SER A 433 -19.38 -15.92 42.54
CA SER A 433 -18.21 -15.59 43.37
C SER A 433 -18.46 -14.50 44.43
N HIS A 434 -19.52 -13.68 44.31
CA HIS A 434 -19.76 -12.55 45.21
C HIS A 434 -21.22 -12.34 45.62
N ALA A 435 -21.43 -12.21 46.94
CA ALA A 435 -22.70 -11.97 47.64
C ALA A 435 -23.27 -10.54 47.48
N GLY A 436 -23.21 -9.95 46.29
CA GLY A 436 -23.64 -8.58 46.02
C GLY A 436 -24.68 -8.48 44.89
N ASN A 437 -25.96 -8.39 45.24
CA ASN A 437 -27.10 -8.26 44.31
C ASN A 437 -27.07 -7.02 43.38
N HIS A 438 -26.05 -6.14 43.45
CA HIS A 438 -26.05 -4.85 42.76
C HIS A 438 -25.50 -4.89 41.31
N GLN A 439 -24.62 -5.85 40.97
CA GLN A 439 -24.01 -5.94 39.62
C GLN A 439 -24.72 -6.93 38.68
N SER A 440 -25.64 -7.75 39.19
CA SER A 440 -26.37 -8.75 38.40
C SER A 440 -27.17 -8.14 37.24
N GLY A 441 -27.65 -6.91 37.41
CA GLY A 441 -28.39 -6.18 36.39
C GLY A 441 -27.53 -5.69 35.22
N GLU A 442 -26.29 -5.28 35.47
CA GLU A 442 -25.34 -4.88 34.41
C GLU A 442 -24.97 -6.09 33.54
N VAL A 443 -24.68 -7.22 34.18
CA VAL A 443 -24.39 -8.46 33.45
C VAL A 443 -25.59 -8.92 32.63
N ASN A 444 -26.81 -8.83 33.17
CA ASN A 444 -28.03 -9.16 32.42
C ASN A 444 -28.22 -8.26 31.20
N GLU A 445 -27.95 -6.97 31.32
CA GLU A 445 -28.04 -6.03 30.20
C GLU A 445 -27.01 -6.38 29.12
N PHE A 446 -25.74 -6.63 29.48
CA PHE A 446 -24.73 -7.10 28.53
C PHE A 446 -25.15 -8.42 27.86
N LEU A 447 -25.71 -9.38 28.59
CA LEU A 447 -26.21 -10.63 28.00
C LEU A 447 -27.35 -10.39 27.01
N ALA A 448 -28.22 -9.41 27.25
CA ALA A 448 -29.29 -9.04 26.33
C ALA A 448 -28.72 -8.41 25.06
N GLN A 449 -27.82 -7.44 25.20
CA GLN A 449 -27.21 -6.72 24.07
C GLN A 449 -26.31 -7.64 23.20
N LEU A 450 -25.60 -8.60 23.81
CA LEU A 450 -24.65 -9.45 23.08
C LEU A 450 -25.30 -10.52 22.20
N ASN A 451 -26.55 -10.95 22.44
CA ASN A 451 -27.15 -12.09 21.71
C ASN A 451 -27.35 -11.81 20.21
N ASN A 452 -27.43 -10.55 19.77
CA ASN A 452 -27.70 -10.18 18.37
C ASN A 452 -26.83 -9.04 17.82
N CYS A 453 -25.83 -8.57 18.58
CA CYS A 453 -25.05 -7.39 18.21
C CYS A 453 -24.33 -7.54 16.85
N GLY A 454 -23.83 -8.74 16.51
CA GLY A 454 -23.17 -9.01 15.22
C GLY A 454 -24.09 -8.80 14.01
N LYS A 455 -25.37 -9.21 14.11
CA LYS A 455 -26.39 -8.97 13.08
C LYS A 455 -26.74 -7.49 12.95
N GLU A 456 -26.62 -6.74 14.03
CA GLU A 456 -26.87 -5.30 14.08
C GLU A 456 -25.65 -4.48 13.62
N GLY A 457 -24.60 -5.14 13.10
CA GLY A 457 -23.39 -4.49 12.62
C GLY A 457 -22.44 -4.01 13.72
N ILE A 458 -22.61 -4.53 14.95
CA ILE A 458 -21.76 -4.23 16.10
C ILE A 458 -20.86 -5.43 16.37
N PHE A 459 -19.56 -5.18 16.50
CA PHE A 459 -18.60 -6.19 16.95
C PHE A 459 -18.02 -5.80 18.29
N VAL A 460 -18.10 -6.69 19.28
CA VAL A 460 -17.59 -6.40 20.64
C VAL A 460 -16.19 -6.97 20.80
N ILE A 461 -15.24 -6.13 21.20
CA ILE A 461 -13.93 -6.57 21.69
C ILE A 461 -13.91 -6.37 23.20
N ALA A 462 -13.60 -7.43 23.94
CA ALA A 462 -13.39 -7.36 25.38
C ALA A 462 -11.91 -7.65 25.68
N THR A 463 -11.30 -6.89 26.57
CA THR A 463 -9.95 -7.18 27.05
C THR A 463 -9.95 -7.46 28.56
N THR A 464 -9.17 -8.45 29.00
CA THR A 464 -9.06 -8.77 30.43
C THR A 464 -7.67 -9.29 30.80
N ASN A 465 -7.25 -9.04 32.03
CA ASN A 465 -6.10 -9.71 32.63
C ASN A 465 -6.53 -10.97 33.41
N GLN A 466 -7.81 -11.12 33.74
CA GLN A 466 -8.32 -12.13 34.67
C GLN A 466 -9.54 -12.85 34.05
N PRO A 467 -9.35 -13.68 33.01
CA PRO A 467 -10.46 -14.32 32.31
C PRO A 467 -11.33 -15.21 33.23
N GLY A 468 -10.76 -15.75 34.32
CA GLY A 468 -11.50 -16.57 35.28
C GLY A 468 -12.52 -15.81 36.15
N LEU A 469 -12.49 -14.47 36.13
CA LEU A 469 -13.46 -13.63 36.86
C LEU A 469 -14.67 -13.24 36.01
N ILE A 470 -14.64 -13.49 34.71
CA ILE A 470 -15.76 -13.17 33.80
C ILE A 470 -16.89 -14.18 33.98
N ASP A 471 -18.13 -13.70 33.97
CA ASP A 471 -19.31 -14.57 33.95
C ASP A 471 -19.28 -15.53 32.74
N PRO A 472 -19.27 -16.86 32.97
CA PRO A 472 -19.22 -17.85 31.88
C PRO A 472 -20.39 -17.76 30.90
N ALA A 473 -21.52 -17.17 31.29
CA ALA A 473 -22.64 -16.94 30.40
C ALA A 473 -22.29 -15.98 29.26
N VAL A 474 -21.38 -15.02 29.48
CA VAL A 474 -20.97 -14.04 28.47
C VAL A 474 -20.08 -14.69 27.40
N LEU A 475 -19.34 -15.74 27.76
CA LEU A 475 -18.39 -16.46 26.89
C LEU A 475 -19.03 -17.61 26.07
N ARG A 476 -20.37 -17.69 26.04
CA ARG A 476 -21.07 -18.74 25.30
C ARG A 476 -21.19 -18.41 23.81
N ALA A 477 -21.33 -19.45 22.99
CA ALA A 477 -21.61 -19.34 21.56
C ALA A 477 -22.78 -18.38 21.29
N GLY A 478 -22.60 -17.45 20.34
CA GLY A 478 -23.57 -16.38 20.07
C GLY A 478 -23.46 -15.17 21.00
N ARG A 479 -22.36 -15.00 21.75
CA ARG A 479 -22.01 -13.79 22.52
C ARG A 479 -20.53 -13.46 22.28
N ILE A 480 -19.66 -13.61 23.27
CA ILE A 480 -18.22 -13.52 23.07
C ILE A 480 -17.68 -14.94 22.89
N ASP A 481 -17.75 -15.44 21.66
CA ASP A 481 -17.48 -16.84 21.33
C ASP A 481 -16.06 -17.06 20.77
N LYS A 482 -15.37 -15.99 20.39
CA LYS A 482 -13.97 -16.01 20.01
C LYS A 482 -13.08 -15.58 21.17
N ILE A 483 -12.20 -16.45 21.64
CA ILE A 483 -11.35 -16.18 22.81
C ILE A 483 -9.89 -16.35 22.39
N PHE A 484 -9.10 -15.28 22.47
CA PHE A 484 -7.72 -15.26 22.03
C PHE A 484 -6.75 -14.90 23.15
N PHE A 485 -5.72 -15.73 23.28
CA PHE A 485 -4.59 -15.46 24.16
C PHE A 485 -3.62 -14.48 23.49
N VAL A 486 -3.28 -13.40 24.19
CA VAL A 486 -2.26 -12.44 23.78
C VAL A 486 -0.96 -12.75 24.53
N PRO A 487 0.00 -13.46 23.90
CA PRO A 487 1.24 -13.82 24.55
C PRO A 487 2.15 -12.59 24.75
N PRO A 488 3.18 -12.71 25.60
CA PRO A 488 4.30 -11.76 25.59
C PRO A 488 4.91 -11.62 24.18
N PRO A 489 5.48 -10.45 23.84
CA PRO A 489 6.01 -10.19 22.51
C PRO A 489 7.14 -11.16 22.14
N ASP A 490 7.10 -11.73 20.93
CA ASP A 490 8.15 -12.58 20.37
C ASP A 490 9.45 -11.80 20.07
N PHE A 491 10.50 -12.49 19.63
CA PHE A 491 11.78 -11.85 19.31
C PHE A 491 11.66 -10.69 18.31
N LYS A 492 10.87 -10.86 17.25
CA LYS A 492 10.68 -9.87 16.18
C LYS A 492 9.88 -8.68 16.71
N ALA A 493 8.85 -8.93 17.50
CA ALA A 493 8.05 -7.93 18.19
C ALA A 493 8.90 -7.09 19.15
N ARG A 494 9.76 -7.71 19.95
CA ARG A 494 10.66 -7.00 20.87
C ARG A 494 11.67 -6.13 20.12
N LYS A 495 12.27 -6.64 19.04
CA LYS A 495 13.22 -5.90 18.20
C LYS A 495 12.60 -4.62 17.64
N GLU A 496 11.42 -4.73 17.04
CA GLU A 496 10.72 -3.57 16.48
C GLU A 496 10.18 -2.64 17.56
N LEU A 497 9.76 -3.16 18.72
CA LEU A 497 9.37 -2.34 19.86
C LEU A 497 10.54 -1.49 20.36
N PHE A 498 11.75 -2.06 20.45
CA PHE A 498 12.96 -1.28 20.75
C PHE A 498 13.21 -0.20 19.70
N LYS A 499 13.16 -0.54 18.40
CA LYS A 499 13.34 0.44 17.32
C LYS A 499 12.32 1.57 17.41
N LEU A 500 11.05 1.25 17.65
CA LEU A 500 9.94 2.20 17.75
C LEU A 500 10.14 3.18 18.92
N LEU A 501 10.39 2.64 20.12
CA LEU A 501 10.56 3.43 21.35
C LEU A 501 11.82 4.29 21.33
N LEU A 502 12.87 3.81 20.65
CA LEU A 502 14.15 4.50 20.53
C LEU A 502 14.14 5.55 19.40
N LYS A 503 13.37 5.38 18.30
CA LYS A 503 13.33 6.26 17.11
C LYS A 503 13.33 7.77 17.38
N LYS A 504 12.68 8.23 18.46
CA LYS A 504 12.56 9.66 18.83
C LYS A 504 13.58 10.12 19.90
N ARG A 505 14.58 9.31 20.25
CA ARG A 505 15.54 9.55 21.34
C ARG A 505 16.95 9.76 20.80
N PRO A 506 17.82 10.47 21.55
CA PRO A 506 19.21 10.71 21.13
C PRO A 506 20.03 9.41 21.23
N LEU A 507 20.10 8.65 20.13
CA LEU A 507 20.84 7.40 20.02
C LEU A 507 22.25 7.59 19.46
N ASP A 508 23.15 6.74 19.94
CA ASP A 508 24.46 6.56 19.32
C ASP A 508 24.39 5.63 18.10
N PHE A 509 25.43 5.63 17.27
CA PHE A 509 25.52 4.75 16.10
C PHE A 509 25.83 3.31 16.52
N GLY A 510 25.37 2.33 15.74
CA GLY A 510 25.73 0.92 15.94
C GLY A 510 24.95 0.18 17.04
N ILE A 511 23.75 0.64 17.40
CA ILE A 511 22.87 -0.10 18.31
C ILE A 511 22.43 -1.42 17.66
N ASP A 512 22.71 -2.51 18.35
CA ASP A 512 22.33 -3.85 17.94
C ASP A 512 20.98 -4.21 18.59
N PHE A 513 19.91 -4.03 17.81
CA PHE A 513 18.55 -4.34 18.25
C PHE A 513 18.27 -5.85 18.35
N ASP A 514 19.01 -6.69 17.63
CA ASP A 514 18.88 -8.14 17.69
C ASP A 514 19.38 -8.63 19.05
N LEU A 515 20.54 -8.14 19.49
CA LEU A 515 21.09 -8.45 20.82
C LEU A 515 20.17 -7.98 21.95
N LEU A 516 19.53 -6.80 21.82
CA LEU A 516 18.58 -6.32 22.82
C LEU A 516 17.36 -7.25 22.92
N ALA A 517 16.80 -7.66 21.77
CA ALA A 517 15.65 -8.56 21.73
C ALA A 517 15.97 -9.97 22.28
N GLU A 518 17.19 -10.45 22.11
CA GLU A 518 17.70 -11.69 22.70
C GLU A 518 17.80 -11.59 24.22
N LYS A 519 18.32 -10.47 24.75
CA LYS A 519 18.51 -10.27 26.20
C LYS A 519 17.23 -9.96 26.97
N THR A 520 16.13 -9.64 26.29
CA THR A 520 14.83 -9.35 26.92
C THR A 520 13.80 -10.45 26.67
N GLU A 521 14.22 -11.71 26.63
CA GLU A 521 13.28 -12.84 26.55
C GLU A 521 12.30 -12.81 27.74
N ASN A 522 11.01 -13.01 27.47
CA ASN A 522 9.90 -12.96 28.43
C ASN A 522 9.56 -11.58 29.01
N TYR A 523 10.16 -10.50 28.49
CA TYR A 523 9.77 -9.14 28.86
C TYR A 523 8.47 -8.77 28.15
N VAL A 524 7.53 -8.18 28.88
CA VAL A 524 6.31 -7.61 28.29
C VAL A 524 6.58 -6.22 27.71
N ALA A 525 5.66 -5.70 26.88
CA ALA A 525 5.88 -4.44 26.17
C ALA A 525 6.15 -3.26 27.14
N ILE A 526 5.46 -3.23 28.28
CA ILE A 526 5.65 -2.20 29.31
C ILE A 526 7.02 -2.29 30.00
N ASP A 527 7.60 -3.49 30.11
CA ASP A 527 8.94 -3.66 30.67
C ASP A 527 10.00 -3.09 29.72
N ILE A 528 9.82 -3.30 28.41
CA ILE A 528 10.71 -2.77 27.37
C ILE A 528 10.62 -1.24 27.31
N GLU A 529 9.41 -0.67 27.44
CA GLU A 529 9.22 0.77 27.58
C GLU A 529 9.94 1.33 28.81
N HIS A 530 9.82 0.64 29.95
CA HIS A 530 10.50 1.01 31.18
C HIS A 530 12.03 0.96 31.04
N LEU A 531 12.58 -0.09 30.42
CA LEU A 531 14.02 -0.22 30.12
C LEU A 531 14.53 0.96 29.28
N VAL A 532 13.81 1.29 28.22
CA VAL A 532 14.19 2.38 27.32
C VAL A 532 14.11 3.74 28.03
N ASN A 533 13.14 3.92 28.93
CA ASN A 533 13.02 5.10 29.80
C ASN A 533 14.17 5.22 30.81
N GLU A 534 14.54 4.14 31.48
CA GLU A 534 15.67 4.12 32.41
C GLU A 534 17.00 4.38 31.71
N ALA A 535 17.25 3.74 30.56
CA ALA A 535 18.41 4.01 29.74
C ALA A 535 18.49 5.49 29.30
N SER A 536 17.35 6.12 29.01
CA SER A 536 17.30 7.54 28.67
C SER A 536 17.61 8.44 29.87
N ARG A 537 17.17 8.06 31.08
CA ARG A 537 17.51 8.77 32.32
C ARG A 537 19.00 8.63 32.65
N GLU A 538 19.59 7.46 32.43
CA GLU A 538 21.02 7.22 32.63
C GLU A 538 21.86 8.06 31.63
N ALA A 539 21.49 8.06 30.35
CA ALA A 539 22.12 8.91 29.32
C ALA A 539 21.96 10.42 29.61
N LEU A 540 20.82 10.83 30.16
CA LEU A 540 20.58 12.21 30.55
C LEU A 540 21.50 12.64 31.71
N LYS A 541 21.72 11.77 32.70
CA LYS A 541 22.63 12.04 33.84
C LYS A 541 24.07 12.23 33.38
N SER A 542 24.53 11.43 32.42
CA SER A 542 25.87 11.54 31.82
C SER A 542 25.97 12.60 30.72
N ARG A 543 24.87 13.26 30.34
CA ARG A 543 24.76 14.18 29.19
C ARG A 543 25.32 13.57 27.89
N SER A 544 25.10 12.27 27.70
CA SER A 544 25.54 11.53 26.53
C SER A 544 24.35 11.05 25.70
N LYS A 545 24.64 10.50 24.51
CA LYS A 545 23.64 9.73 23.75
C LYS A 545 23.40 8.37 24.42
N ILE A 546 22.29 7.73 24.08
CA ILE A 546 21.97 6.36 24.50
C ILE A 546 22.87 5.41 23.70
N THR A 547 23.78 4.73 24.40
CA THR A 547 24.71 3.74 23.83
C THR A 547 24.22 2.32 24.10
N GLN A 548 24.79 1.34 23.39
CA GLN A 548 24.50 -0.09 23.60
C GLN A 548 24.77 -0.50 25.06
N ASP A 549 25.86 -0.03 25.65
CA ASP A 549 26.26 -0.36 27.02
C ASP A 549 25.25 0.14 28.07
N ILE A 550 24.68 1.32 27.86
CA ILE A 550 23.64 1.86 28.75
C ILE A 550 22.37 1.00 28.66
N LEU A 551 21.96 0.61 27.45
CA LEU A 551 20.81 -0.27 27.25
C LEU A 551 21.02 -1.65 27.89
N LEU A 552 22.16 -2.28 27.64
CA LEU A 552 22.51 -3.58 28.23
C LEU A 552 22.67 -3.51 29.74
N GLY A 553 23.29 -2.45 30.27
CA GLY A 553 23.41 -2.21 31.70
C GLY A 553 22.06 -2.04 32.38
N THR A 554 21.11 -1.38 31.72
CA THR A 554 19.73 -1.21 32.21
C THR A 554 18.96 -2.54 32.21
N ILE A 555 19.15 -3.36 31.18
CA ILE A 555 18.55 -4.71 31.09
C ILE A 555 19.05 -5.59 32.24
N GLN A 556 20.35 -5.55 32.56
CA GLN A 556 20.90 -6.35 33.67
C GLN A 556 20.37 -5.90 35.04
N LYS A 557 20.10 -4.60 35.23
CA LYS A 557 19.59 -4.05 36.49
C LYS A 557 18.09 -4.28 36.70
N THR A 558 17.33 -4.50 35.63
CA THR A 558 15.86 -4.51 35.66
C THR A 558 15.33 -5.91 35.41
N ARG A 559 14.46 -6.43 36.29
CA ARG A 559 13.84 -7.75 36.13
C ARG A 559 12.50 -7.65 35.39
N PRO A 560 12.07 -8.71 34.66
CA PRO A 560 10.75 -8.75 34.04
C PRO A 560 9.65 -8.67 35.12
N SER A 561 8.56 -7.96 34.81
CA SER A 561 7.46 -7.74 35.76
C SER A 561 6.55 -8.96 35.91
N VAL A 562 6.37 -9.72 34.82
CA VAL A 562 5.56 -10.95 34.80
C VAL A 562 6.46 -12.17 35.00
N ARG A 563 6.09 -13.05 35.94
CA ARG A 563 6.86 -14.27 36.18
C ARG A 563 6.56 -15.32 35.11
N LEU A 564 7.57 -16.14 34.76
CA LEU A 564 7.39 -17.31 33.88
C LEU A 564 6.26 -18.23 34.34
N SER A 565 6.14 -18.44 35.65
CA SER A 565 5.05 -19.24 36.23
C SER A 565 3.66 -18.64 36.01
N GLU A 566 3.55 -17.33 35.82
CA GLU A 566 2.28 -16.66 35.53
C GLU A 566 1.94 -16.77 34.04
N ILE A 567 2.92 -16.62 33.15
CA ILE A 567 2.75 -16.84 31.71
C ILE A 567 2.25 -18.27 31.44
N GLN A 568 2.86 -19.27 32.09
CA GLN A 568 2.43 -20.67 31.99
C GLN A 568 1.00 -20.90 32.48
N LYS A 569 0.51 -20.15 33.48
CA LYS A 569 -0.90 -20.24 33.90
C LYS A 569 -1.84 -19.78 32.79
N TYR A 570 -1.50 -18.71 32.06
CA TYR A 570 -2.31 -18.25 30.94
C TYR A 570 -2.30 -19.24 29.76
N GLU A 571 -1.17 -19.91 29.51
CA GLU A 571 -1.09 -20.99 28.52
C GLU A 571 -1.93 -22.22 28.91
N GLN A 572 -1.97 -22.56 30.20
CA GLN A 572 -2.87 -23.61 30.70
C GLN A 572 -4.35 -23.22 30.54
N ILE A 573 -4.69 -21.96 30.83
CA ILE A 573 -6.03 -21.42 30.61
C ILE A 573 -6.41 -21.47 29.12
N LYS A 574 -5.46 -21.21 28.21
CA LYS A 574 -5.65 -21.38 26.77
C LYS A 574 -6.07 -22.81 26.40
N GLY A 575 -5.39 -23.83 26.92
CA GLY A 575 -5.76 -25.22 26.68
C GLY A 575 -7.17 -25.58 27.15
N VAL A 576 -7.59 -25.04 28.30
CA VAL A 576 -8.94 -25.27 28.86
C VAL A 576 -10.03 -24.54 28.05
N LEU A 577 -9.78 -23.30 27.64
CA LEU A 577 -10.75 -22.47 26.91
C LEU A 577 -10.87 -22.87 25.42
N GLU A 578 -9.82 -23.36 24.78
CA GLU A 578 -9.82 -23.88 23.40
C GLU A 578 -10.39 -25.31 23.30
N GLY A 579 -10.86 -25.88 24.41
CA GLY A 579 -11.58 -27.16 24.41
C GLY A 579 -10.68 -28.41 24.36
N GLN A 580 -9.41 -28.32 24.75
CA GLN A 580 -8.62 -29.51 25.09
C GLN A 580 -9.01 -30.05 26.48
N ASP A 581 -10.31 -30.21 26.72
CA ASP A 581 -10.81 -30.82 27.94
C ASP A 581 -10.97 -32.32 27.68
N GLN A 582 -10.08 -33.12 28.28
CA GLN A 582 -10.26 -34.56 28.44
C GLN A 582 -11.55 -34.82 29.23
N ARG A 583 -12.70 -34.97 28.55
CA ARG A 583 -13.93 -35.46 29.20
C ARG A 583 -14.54 -36.63 28.41
N PRO A 584 -14.95 -37.72 29.12
CA PRO A 584 -15.35 -38.98 28.51
C PRO A 584 -16.64 -38.83 27.70
N SER A 585 -16.75 -39.62 26.63
CA SER A 585 -17.83 -39.59 25.64
C SER A 585 -19.22 -39.54 26.29
N ARG A 586 -19.98 -38.48 26.05
CA ARG A 586 -21.42 -38.47 26.32
C ARG A 586 -22.16 -39.17 25.17
N PRO A 587 -23.15 -40.04 25.44
CA PRO A 587 -23.86 -40.77 24.40
C PRO A 587 -24.72 -39.83 23.57
N ARG A 588 -24.70 -40.03 22.24
CA ARG A 588 -25.48 -39.23 21.27
C ARG A 588 -26.97 -39.59 21.38
N ILE A 589 -27.80 -38.60 21.70
CA ILE A 589 -29.25 -38.67 21.51
C ILE A 589 -29.55 -37.98 20.18
N GLY A 590 -29.99 -38.75 19.18
CA GLY A 590 -30.47 -38.23 17.90
C GLY A 590 -31.99 -38.11 17.91
N PHE A 591 -32.52 -36.98 17.44
CA PHE A 591 -33.93 -36.87 17.09
C PHE A 591 -34.13 -37.32 15.65
N ARG A 592 -35.14 -38.18 15.41
CA ARG A 592 -35.64 -38.49 14.07
C ARG A 592 -36.48 -37.31 13.59
N THR A 593 -36.16 -36.77 12.43
CA THR A 593 -37.09 -35.97 11.63
C THR A 593 -37.69 -36.89 10.58
N ASP A 594 -39.01 -37.06 10.64
CA ASP A 594 -39.84 -37.70 9.61
C ASP A 594 -40.03 -36.76 8.41
#